data_AF-A0A7V2AVB4-F1
#
_entry.id   AF-A0A7V2AVB4-F1
#
_cell.length_a   1.000
_cell.length_b   1.000
_cell.length_c   1.000
_cell.angle_alpha   90.00
_cell.angle_beta   90.00
_cell.angle_gamma   90.00
#
_symmetry.space_group_name_H-M   'P 1'
#
loop_
_entity.id
_entity.type
_entity.pdbx_description
1 polymer ?
#
loop_
_entity_poly.entity_id
_entity_poly.type
_entity_poly.pdbx_seq_one_letter_code
_entity_poly.pdbx_strand_id
1 'polypeptide(L)'
;MILSYILFFIGGCRLRHILLSGLGLSLAALPILMHVDHLWTRIGVMLGFGVPDAGYHVEQSLIALGSGFVTGRGPGASYQKYHFLPDAHTDFIYSVIGEEMGLIGTMLVLTLFVFILIRAVRIAERSPNDFGYLLSMGLGLGLFMSAAINIAMTLGVMPVAGLPLPFVSFGGSSLITSLAAVGILLNVSAQGMSRPRKVARVQSKRSSRKGLYAVRNRYAGRAR
;
A
#
# COMPACT_ATOMS: atom_id res chain seq x y z
N MET A 1 0.55 -3.64 10.62
CA MET A 1 1.96 -3.79 11.03
C MET A 1 2.92 -3.28 9.97
N ILE A 2 2.95 -3.84 8.76
CA ILE A 2 3.88 -3.40 7.71
C ILE A 2 3.74 -1.88 7.42
N LEU A 3 2.50 -1.41 7.24
CA LEU A 3 2.21 0.01 7.00
C LEU A 3 2.75 0.94 8.10
N SER A 4 2.58 0.57 9.38
CA SER A 4 3.05 1.39 10.50
C SER A 4 4.57 1.49 10.55
N TYR A 5 5.29 0.41 10.23
CA TYR A 5 6.76 0.45 10.14
C TYR A 5 7.23 1.31 8.96
N ILE A 6 6.54 1.25 7.81
CA ILE A 6 6.84 2.15 6.68
C ILE A 6 6.62 3.61 7.08
N LEU A 7 5.55 3.92 7.82
CA LEU A 7 5.29 5.28 8.30
C LEU A 7 6.32 5.76 9.33
N PHE A 8 6.77 4.91 10.25
CA PHE A 8 7.85 5.26 11.17
C PHE A 8 9.17 5.52 10.45
N PHE A 9 9.46 4.75 9.40
CA PHE A 9 10.61 4.98 8.56
C PHE A 9 10.51 6.34 7.82
N ILE A 10 9.35 6.63 7.21
CA ILE A 10 9.09 7.91 6.55
C ILE A 10 9.12 9.09 7.55
N GLY A 11 8.64 8.88 8.78
CA GLY A 11 8.67 9.85 9.87
C GLY A 11 10.06 10.13 10.45
N GLY A 12 11.11 9.44 9.96
CA GLY A 12 12.49 9.67 10.37
C GLY A 12 12.89 9.00 11.68
N CYS A 13 12.15 7.99 12.14
CA CYS A 13 12.57 7.20 13.30
C CYS A 13 13.88 6.45 12.97
N ARG A 14 14.79 6.38 13.95
CA ARG A 14 16.08 5.67 13.77
C ARG A 14 15.81 4.19 13.45
N LEU A 15 16.43 3.70 12.37
CA LEU A 15 16.24 2.34 11.87
C LEU A 15 16.49 1.27 12.95
N ARG A 16 17.40 1.52 13.91
CA ARG A 16 17.65 0.63 15.04
C ARG A 16 16.40 0.37 15.89
N HIS A 17 15.62 1.40 16.21
CA HIS A 17 14.40 1.23 17.03
C HIS A 17 13.29 0.52 16.24
N ILE A 18 13.19 0.79 14.94
CA ILE A 18 12.25 0.11 14.04
C ILE A 18 12.58 -1.38 13.97
N LEU A 19 13.85 -1.74 13.76
CA LEU A 19 14.29 -3.13 13.67
C LEU A 19 14.15 -3.87 15.01
N LEU A 20 14.57 -3.24 16.12
CA LEU A 20 14.46 -3.84 17.46
C LEU A 20 13.00 -4.09 17.86
N SER A 21 12.12 -3.12 17.63
CA SER A 21 10.69 -3.29 17.92
C SER A 21 10.02 -4.29 16.98
N GLY A 22 10.41 -4.33 15.70
CA GLY A 22 9.98 -5.35 14.74
C GLY A 22 10.35 -6.76 15.19
N LEU A 23 11.62 -6.98 15.53
CA LEU A 23 12.13 -8.26 16.03
C LEU A 23 11.40 -8.69 17.31
N GLY A 24 11.29 -7.79 18.29
CA GLY A 24 10.59 -8.09 19.54
C GLY A 24 9.14 -8.49 19.34
N LEU A 25 8.41 -7.80 18.45
CA LEU A 25 7.02 -8.12 18.15
C LEU A 25 6.89 -9.45 17.40
N SER A 26 7.77 -9.72 16.43
CA SER A 26 7.79 -11.00 15.71
C SER A 26 8.09 -12.18 16.64
N LEU A 27 9.07 -12.04 17.56
CA LEU A 27 9.38 -13.06 18.56
C LEU A 27 8.21 -13.32 19.51
N ALA A 28 7.50 -12.28 19.93
CA ALA A 28 6.30 -12.42 20.76
C ALA A 28 5.13 -13.09 20.01
N ALA A 29 5.04 -12.89 18.69
CA ALA A 29 3.98 -13.46 17.87
C ALA A 29 4.21 -14.95 17.52
N LEU A 30 5.47 -15.41 17.45
CA LEU A 30 5.83 -16.79 17.10
C LEU A 30 5.05 -17.88 17.89
N PRO A 31 5.00 -17.85 19.24
CA PRO A 31 4.28 -18.88 19.99
C PRO A 31 2.77 -18.89 19.67
N ILE A 32 2.18 -17.72 19.36
CA ILE A 32 0.77 -17.62 18.97
C ILE A 32 0.57 -18.23 17.58
N LEU A 33 1.46 -17.90 16.62
CA LEU A 33 1.43 -18.45 15.26
C LEU A 33 1.54 -19.99 15.22
N MET A 34 2.29 -20.58 16.14
CA MET A 34 2.43 -22.05 16.24
C MET A 34 1.12 -22.76 16.65
N HIS A 35 0.17 -22.05 17.25
CA HIS A 35 -1.11 -22.62 17.71
C HIS A 35 -2.26 -22.40 16.72
N VAL A 36 -2.01 -21.77 15.57
CA VAL A 36 -3.05 -21.50 14.57
C VAL A 36 -2.89 -22.43 13.37
N ASP A 37 -3.55 -23.59 13.44
CA ASP A 37 -3.46 -24.64 12.41
C ASP A 37 -3.78 -24.13 11.00
N HIS A 38 -4.75 -23.21 10.88
CA HIS A 38 -5.18 -22.64 9.60
C HIS A 38 -4.08 -21.84 8.88
N LEU A 39 -3.12 -21.25 9.60
CA LEU A 39 -2.02 -20.51 8.98
C LEU A 39 -1.03 -21.46 8.30
N TRP A 40 -0.74 -22.59 8.95
CA TRP A 40 0.13 -23.62 8.42
C TRP A 40 -0.48 -24.30 7.20
N THR A 41 -1.80 -24.48 7.17
CA THR A 41 -2.53 -24.95 5.98
C THR A 41 -2.36 -23.99 4.80
N ARG A 42 -2.52 -22.67 5.01
CA ARG A 42 -2.39 -21.66 3.93
C ARG A 42 -0.96 -21.49 3.43
N ILE A 43 0.02 -21.52 4.33
CA ILE A 43 1.44 -21.53 3.97
C ILE A 43 1.79 -22.84 3.25
N GLY A 44 1.21 -23.96 3.70
CA GLY A 44 1.34 -25.27 3.09
C GLY A 44 0.91 -25.28 1.62
N VAL A 45 -0.30 -24.81 1.36
CA VAL A 45 -0.86 -24.63 0.01
C VAL A 45 0.03 -23.73 -0.85
N MET A 46 0.49 -22.59 -0.33
CA MET A 46 1.36 -21.65 -1.05
C MET A 46 2.70 -22.30 -1.44
N LEU A 47 3.25 -23.16 -0.59
CA LEU A 47 4.50 -23.89 -0.83
C LEU A 47 4.32 -25.16 -1.69
N GLY A 48 3.09 -25.45 -2.13
CA GLY A 48 2.79 -26.61 -2.96
C GLY A 48 2.65 -27.92 -2.18
N PHE A 49 2.52 -27.87 -0.85
CA PHE A 49 2.11 -29.04 -0.09
C PHE A 49 0.64 -29.32 -0.43
N GLY A 50 0.38 -30.49 -1.01
CA GLY A 50 -0.95 -30.91 -1.47
C GLY A 50 -1.91 -31.13 -0.31
N VAL A 51 -2.44 -30.03 0.24
CA VAL A 51 -3.47 -30.05 1.26
C VAL A 51 -4.83 -30.10 0.53
N PRO A 52 -5.61 -31.20 0.67
CA PRO A 52 -6.92 -31.31 0.04
C PRO A 52 -7.83 -30.15 0.45
N ASP A 53 -8.62 -29.64 -0.51
CA ASP A 53 -9.62 -28.57 -0.37
C ASP A 53 -9.11 -27.16 -0.01
N ALA A 54 -7.98 -27.02 0.70
CA ALA A 54 -7.46 -25.72 1.13
C ALA A 54 -6.86 -24.89 -0.02
N GLY A 55 -6.40 -25.54 -1.09
CA GLY A 55 -5.81 -24.91 -2.27
C GLY A 55 -6.78 -24.55 -3.39
N TYR A 56 -8.02 -25.05 -3.31
CA TYR A 56 -8.99 -24.98 -4.41
C TYR A 56 -9.23 -23.55 -4.90
N HIS A 57 -9.37 -22.59 -3.99
CA HIS A 57 -9.62 -21.19 -4.36
C HIS A 57 -8.45 -20.57 -5.14
N VAL A 58 -7.21 -20.90 -4.79
CA VAL A 58 -6.01 -20.39 -5.46
C VAL A 58 -5.81 -21.07 -6.82
N GLU A 59 -6.08 -22.37 -6.90
CA GLU A 59 -6.02 -23.09 -8.18
C GLU A 59 -7.06 -22.56 -9.16
N GLN A 60 -8.31 -22.40 -8.71
CA GLN A 60 -9.37 -21.85 -9.55
C GLN A 60 -9.11 -20.39 -9.92
N SER A 61 -8.49 -19.59 -9.05
CA SER A 61 -8.11 -18.21 -9.36
C SER A 61 -7.03 -18.13 -10.45
N LEU A 62 -6.03 -19.02 -10.38
CA LEU A 62 -4.99 -19.13 -11.40
C LEU A 62 -5.54 -19.61 -12.74
N ILE A 63 -6.46 -20.58 -12.73
CA ILE A 63 -7.14 -21.04 -13.95
C ILE A 63 -7.94 -19.89 -14.58
N ALA A 64 -8.71 -19.13 -13.79
CA ALA A 64 -9.46 -17.97 -14.28
C ALA A 64 -8.52 -16.96 -14.98
N LEU A 65 -7.44 -16.56 -14.29
CA LEU A 65 -6.45 -15.63 -14.82
C LEU A 65 -5.79 -16.15 -16.12
N GLY A 66 -5.37 -17.42 -16.14
CA GLY A 66 -4.74 -18.02 -17.32
C GLY A 66 -5.69 -18.13 -18.51
N SER A 67 -6.97 -18.33 -18.25
CA SER A 67 -7.97 -18.59 -19.26
C SER A 67 -8.48 -17.34 -20.01
N GLY A 68 -8.19 -16.14 -19.49
CA GLY A 68 -8.52 -14.88 -20.14
C GLY A 68 -7.53 -14.43 -21.23
N PHE A 69 -6.37 -15.08 -21.38
CA PHE A 69 -5.35 -14.70 -22.36
C PHE A 69 -5.04 -13.17 -22.32
N VAL A 70 -4.79 -12.53 -23.47
CA VAL A 70 -4.44 -11.10 -23.54
C VAL A 70 -5.67 -10.19 -23.45
N THR A 71 -6.76 -10.54 -24.13
CA THR A 71 -7.93 -9.67 -24.33
C THR A 71 -9.15 -10.04 -23.49
N GLY A 72 -9.12 -11.20 -22.82
CA GLY A 72 -10.25 -11.70 -22.03
C GLY A 72 -11.29 -12.43 -22.87
N ARG A 73 -12.28 -12.99 -22.17
CA ARG A 73 -13.47 -13.61 -22.76
C ARG A 73 -14.62 -12.65 -23.04
N GLY A 74 -14.51 -11.40 -22.58
CA GLY A 74 -15.56 -10.40 -22.64
C GLY A 74 -16.24 -10.17 -21.28
N PRO A 75 -16.76 -8.96 -21.02
CA PRO A 75 -17.42 -8.63 -19.76
C PRO A 75 -18.61 -9.55 -19.47
N GLY A 76 -18.69 -10.07 -18.25
CA GLY A 76 -19.77 -10.97 -17.83
C GLY A 76 -19.68 -12.40 -18.38
N ALA A 77 -18.68 -12.72 -19.20
CA ALA A 77 -18.47 -14.06 -19.76
C ALA A 77 -17.49 -14.92 -18.94
N SER A 78 -17.27 -14.60 -17.66
CA SER A 78 -16.41 -15.40 -16.76
C SER A 78 -17.07 -16.74 -16.46
N TYR A 79 -16.44 -17.83 -16.88
CA TYR A 79 -16.90 -19.19 -16.61
C TYR A 79 -16.59 -19.58 -15.15
N GLN A 80 -15.44 -19.14 -14.64
CA GLN A 80 -15.00 -19.49 -13.29
C GLN A 80 -15.85 -18.85 -12.20
N LYS A 81 -16.32 -17.61 -12.43
CA LYS A 81 -17.15 -16.86 -11.49
C LYS A 81 -18.50 -17.54 -11.20
N TYR A 82 -19.10 -18.20 -12.19
CA TYR A 82 -20.44 -18.78 -12.03
C TYR A 82 -20.45 -20.22 -11.53
N HIS A 83 -19.34 -20.94 -11.68
CA HIS A 83 -19.36 -22.40 -11.49
C HIS A 83 -18.30 -22.94 -10.52
N PHE A 84 -17.15 -22.27 -10.37
CA PHE A 84 -16.00 -22.91 -9.72
C PHE A 84 -15.33 -22.08 -8.63
N LEU A 85 -15.39 -20.74 -8.69
CA LEU A 85 -14.69 -19.87 -7.75
C LEU A 85 -15.64 -19.28 -6.70
N PRO A 86 -15.77 -19.90 -5.52
CA PRO A 86 -16.48 -19.28 -4.39
C PRO A 86 -15.82 -17.95 -4.01
N ASP A 87 -16.63 -16.96 -3.61
CA ASP A 87 -16.18 -15.61 -3.25
C ASP A 87 -15.42 -14.86 -4.37
N ALA A 88 -15.67 -15.23 -5.63
CA ALA A 88 -15.11 -14.55 -6.81
C ALA A 88 -15.42 -13.05 -6.86
N HIS A 89 -16.52 -12.61 -6.23
CA HIS A 89 -16.95 -11.21 -6.24
C HIS A 89 -16.29 -10.34 -5.16
N THR A 90 -15.72 -10.96 -4.13
CA THR A 90 -15.11 -10.25 -3.00
C THR A 90 -13.59 -10.34 -3.08
N ASP A 91 -13.04 -11.49 -2.73
CA ASP A 91 -11.61 -11.62 -2.47
C ASP A 91 -10.82 -12.03 -3.71
N PHE A 92 -11.51 -12.62 -4.71
CA PHE A 92 -10.91 -13.07 -5.97
C PHE A 92 -11.41 -12.31 -7.21
N ILE A 93 -11.93 -11.09 -7.02
CA ILE A 93 -12.45 -10.26 -8.12
C ILE A 93 -11.36 -9.93 -9.16
N TYR A 94 -10.09 -9.85 -8.75
CA TYR A 94 -8.98 -9.64 -9.68
C TYR A 94 -8.84 -10.79 -10.69
N SER A 95 -9.11 -12.03 -10.26
CA SER A 95 -9.08 -13.21 -11.11
C SER A 95 -10.19 -13.20 -12.16
N VAL A 96 -11.37 -12.75 -11.76
CA VAL A 96 -12.51 -12.53 -12.68
C VAL A 96 -12.18 -11.46 -13.71
N ILE A 97 -11.56 -10.36 -13.29
CA ILE A 97 -11.13 -9.30 -14.22
C ILE A 97 -10.11 -9.85 -15.23
N GLY A 98 -9.17 -10.69 -14.80
CA GLY A 98 -8.25 -11.33 -15.73
C GLY A 98 -8.91 -12.33 -16.67
N GLU A 99 -9.97 -13.03 -16.25
CA GLU A 99 -10.72 -13.88 -17.15
C GLU A 99 -11.55 -13.07 -18.18
N GLU A 100 -12.27 -12.05 -17.73
CA GLU A 100 -13.19 -11.27 -18.56
C GLU A 100 -12.47 -10.27 -19.46
N MET A 101 -11.41 -9.61 -18.98
CA MET A 101 -10.69 -8.54 -19.67
C MET A 101 -9.23 -8.89 -20.02
N GLY A 102 -8.77 -10.09 -19.66
CA GLY A 102 -7.43 -10.58 -19.99
C GLY A 102 -6.31 -9.83 -19.26
N LEU A 103 -5.10 -10.01 -19.77
CA LEU A 103 -3.90 -9.31 -19.32
C LEU A 103 -4.05 -7.78 -19.39
N ILE A 104 -4.76 -7.26 -20.38
CA ILE A 104 -4.95 -5.81 -20.54
C ILE A 104 -5.75 -5.25 -19.37
N GLY A 105 -6.85 -5.90 -18.98
CA GLY A 105 -7.67 -5.46 -17.85
C GLY A 105 -6.94 -5.52 -16.52
N THR A 106 -6.21 -6.61 -16.26
CA THR A 106 -5.44 -6.77 -15.02
C THR A 106 -4.31 -5.75 -14.90
N MET A 107 -3.62 -5.44 -16.00
CA MET A 107 -2.60 -4.39 -16.07
C MET A 107 -3.18 -2.99 -15.90
N LEU A 108 -4.38 -2.73 -16.46
CA LEU A 108 -5.08 -1.47 -16.27
C LEU A 108 -5.39 -1.25 -14.79
N VAL A 109 -5.95 -2.25 -14.10
CA VAL A 109 -6.25 -2.17 -12.66
C VAL A 109 -4.98 -1.91 -11.84
N LEU A 110 -3.91 -2.65 -12.10
CA LEU A 110 -2.63 -2.45 -11.41
C LEU A 110 -2.10 -1.02 -11.62
N THR A 111 -2.16 -0.54 -12.87
CA THR A 111 -1.72 0.82 -13.24
C THR A 111 -2.54 1.89 -12.53
N LEU A 112 -3.85 1.70 -12.37
CA LEU A 112 -4.71 2.63 -11.65
C LEU A 112 -4.34 2.72 -10.16
N PHE A 113 -4.01 1.60 -9.51
CA PHE A 113 -3.54 1.64 -8.12
C PHE A 113 -2.17 2.31 -7.96
N VAL A 114 -1.24 2.06 -8.89
CA VAL A 114 0.05 2.78 -8.93
C VAL A 114 -0.19 4.29 -9.14
N PHE A 115 -1.12 4.66 -10.01
CA PHE A 115 -1.50 6.05 -10.22
C PHE A 115 -2.06 6.70 -8.95
N ILE A 116 -2.96 6.02 -8.22
CA ILE A 116 -3.48 6.49 -6.94
C ILE A 116 -2.33 6.73 -5.94
N LEU A 117 -1.38 5.80 -5.84
CA LEU A 117 -0.21 5.96 -4.97
C LEU A 117 0.61 7.21 -5.36
N ILE A 118 0.91 7.38 -6.65
CA ILE A 118 1.64 8.56 -7.14
C ILE A 118 0.89 9.86 -6.79
N ARG A 119 -0.44 9.87 -6.93
CA ARG A 119 -1.26 11.03 -6.57
C ARG A 119 -1.23 11.28 -5.07
N ALA A 120 -1.31 10.25 -4.23
CA ALA A 120 -1.23 10.38 -2.79
C ALA A 120 0.14 10.91 -2.32
N VAL A 121 1.24 10.45 -2.93
CA VAL A 121 2.59 10.98 -2.67
C VAL A 121 2.67 12.47 -3.04
N ARG A 122 2.15 12.87 -4.20
CA ARG A 122 2.10 14.28 -4.62
C ARG A 122 1.27 15.15 -3.67
N ILE A 123 0.17 14.61 -3.12
CA ILE A 123 -0.65 15.30 -2.12
C ILE A 123 0.14 15.46 -0.81
N ALA A 124 0.83 14.40 -0.37
CA ALA A 124 1.66 14.43 0.82
C ALA A 124 2.75 15.53 0.72
N GLU A 125 3.48 15.57 -0.39
CA GLU A 125 4.55 16.56 -0.61
C GLU A 125 4.06 18.01 -0.57
N ARG A 126 2.83 18.25 -1.00
CA ARG A 126 2.18 19.58 -1.00
C ARG A 126 1.48 19.91 0.32
N SER A 127 1.48 18.98 1.27
CA SER A 127 0.79 19.16 2.53
C SER A 127 1.39 20.32 3.35
N PRO A 128 0.54 21.15 4.00
CA PRO A 128 1.00 22.30 4.79
C PRO A 128 1.78 21.90 6.05
N ASN A 129 1.54 20.70 6.60
CA ASN A 129 2.06 20.26 7.88
C ASN A 129 2.57 18.80 7.83
N ASP A 130 3.41 18.43 8.80
CA ASP A 130 4.01 17.09 8.86
C ASP A 130 2.95 16.00 9.12
N PHE A 131 1.89 16.33 9.87
CA PHE A 131 0.75 15.44 10.06
C PHE A 131 0.05 15.11 8.74
N GLY A 132 -0.26 16.12 7.92
CA GLY A 132 -0.93 15.90 6.63
C GLY A 132 -0.02 15.17 5.63
N TYR A 133 1.30 15.36 5.71
CA TYR A 133 2.28 14.56 4.97
C TYR A 133 2.18 13.07 5.34
N LEU A 134 2.31 12.74 6.64
CA LEU A 134 2.25 11.36 7.12
C LEU A 134 0.88 10.71 6.91
N LEU A 135 -0.20 11.46 7.11
CA LEU A 135 -1.57 11.00 6.88
C LEU A 135 -1.79 10.65 5.41
N SER A 136 -1.35 11.52 4.50
CA SER A 136 -1.52 11.29 3.05
C SER A 136 -0.68 10.10 2.58
N MET A 137 0.56 9.98 3.07
CA MET A 137 1.40 8.81 2.81
C MET A 137 0.77 7.53 3.35
N GLY A 138 0.23 7.56 4.58
CA GLY A 138 -0.38 6.40 5.22
C GLY A 138 -1.62 5.91 4.51
N LEU A 139 -2.52 6.82 4.13
CA LEU A 139 -3.73 6.48 3.38
C LEU A 139 -3.40 5.99 1.96
N GLY A 140 -2.49 6.66 1.26
CA GLY A 140 -2.07 6.26 -0.09
C GLY A 140 -1.39 4.90 -0.12
N LEU A 141 -0.43 4.68 0.78
CA LEU A 141 0.24 3.37 0.94
C LEU A 141 -0.73 2.30 1.44
N GLY A 142 -1.66 2.63 2.33
CA GLY A 142 -2.69 1.70 2.80
C GLY A 142 -3.54 1.16 1.65
N LEU A 143 -4.10 2.05 0.81
CA LEU A 143 -4.89 1.66 -0.36
C LEU A 143 -4.07 0.81 -1.34
N PHE A 144 -2.85 1.23 -1.65
CA PHE A 144 -1.97 0.49 -2.56
C PHE A 144 -1.58 -0.88 -2.02
N MET A 145 -1.19 -0.97 -0.74
CA MET A 145 -0.79 -2.24 -0.12
C MET A 145 -1.97 -3.21 -0.03
N SER A 146 -3.17 -2.74 0.32
CA SER A 146 -4.37 -3.60 0.31
C SER A 146 -4.62 -4.18 -1.08
N ALA A 147 -4.49 -3.37 -2.14
CA ALA A 147 -4.63 -3.85 -3.51
C ALA A 147 -3.50 -4.80 -3.94
N ALA A 148 -2.24 -4.46 -3.63
CA ALA A 148 -1.09 -5.27 -3.97
C ALA A 148 -1.13 -6.64 -3.27
N ILE A 149 -1.57 -6.69 -2.00
CA ILE A 149 -1.75 -7.95 -1.27
C ILE A 149 -2.88 -8.77 -1.89
N ASN A 150 -4.03 -8.17 -2.23
CA ASN A 150 -5.12 -8.87 -2.92
C ASN A 150 -4.65 -9.46 -4.27
N ILE A 151 -3.91 -8.70 -5.07
CA ILE A 151 -3.32 -9.18 -6.33
C ILE A 151 -2.32 -10.31 -6.07
N ALA A 152 -1.44 -10.18 -5.06
CA ALA A 152 -0.46 -11.21 -4.74
C ALA A 152 -1.11 -12.54 -4.29
N MET A 153 -2.19 -12.48 -3.50
CA MET A 153 -2.88 -13.70 -3.06
C MET A 153 -3.67 -14.37 -4.20
N THR A 154 -4.26 -13.59 -5.12
CA THR A 154 -4.98 -14.15 -6.29
C THR A 154 -4.04 -14.81 -7.29
N LEU A 155 -2.77 -14.36 -7.33
CA LEU A 155 -1.68 -14.98 -8.09
C LEU A 155 -0.99 -16.14 -7.34
N GLY A 156 -1.42 -16.49 -6.12
CA GLY A 156 -0.78 -17.55 -5.32
C GLY A 156 0.61 -17.21 -4.76
N VAL A 157 1.06 -15.95 -4.86
CA VAL A 157 2.36 -15.48 -4.35
C VAL A 157 2.36 -15.29 -2.83
N MET A 158 1.19 -15.00 -2.26
CA MET A 158 0.96 -14.86 -0.81
C MET A 158 -0.19 -15.76 -0.36
N PRO A 159 -0.21 -16.17 0.92
CA PRO A 159 -1.35 -16.92 1.43
C PRO A 159 -2.61 -16.06 1.34
N VAL A 160 -3.72 -16.70 0.95
CA VAL A 160 -5.04 -16.06 0.88
C VAL A 160 -5.35 -15.43 2.23
N ALA A 161 -5.62 -14.12 2.26
CA ALA A 161 -5.88 -13.38 3.49
C ALA A 161 -7.35 -12.93 3.63
N GLY A 162 -8.16 -13.13 2.58
CA GLY A 162 -9.55 -12.68 2.55
C GLY A 162 -9.70 -11.15 2.58
N LEU A 163 -8.78 -10.46 1.90
CA LEU A 163 -8.77 -9.00 1.85
C LEU A 163 -9.42 -8.53 0.55
N PRO A 164 -10.49 -7.71 0.60
CA PRO A 164 -11.16 -7.23 -0.60
C PRO A 164 -10.30 -6.22 -1.36
N LEU A 165 -10.35 -6.28 -2.69
CA LEU A 165 -9.73 -5.28 -3.56
C LEU A 165 -10.43 -3.91 -3.39
N PRO A 166 -9.73 -2.84 -2.95
CA PRO A 166 -10.36 -1.53 -2.76
C PRO A 166 -11.07 -1.03 -4.03
N PHE A 167 -12.20 -0.34 -3.88
CA PHE A 167 -13.05 0.21 -4.97
C PHE A 167 -13.72 -0.79 -5.92
N VAL A 168 -13.20 -2.00 -6.06
CA VAL A 168 -13.62 -2.95 -7.10
C VAL A 168 -14.42 -4.12 -6.52
N SER A 169 -14.03 -4.59 -5.33
CA SER A 169 -14.65 -5.72 -4.64
C SER A 169 -16.02 -5.38 -4.05
N PHE A 170 -16.92 -6.37 -3.97
CA PHE A 170 -18.25 -6.26 -3.36
C PHE A 170 -18.27 -6.10 -1.82
N GLY A 171 -17.14 -5.79 -1.19
CA GLY A 171 -17.05 -5.51 0.24
C GLY A 171 -17.54 -4.11 0.61
N GLY A 172 -18.81 -3.95 0.99
CA GLY A 172 -19.41 -2.64 1.31
C GLY A 172 -18.62 -1.80 2.32
N SER A 173 -18.14 -2.40 3.41
CA SER A 173 -17.30 -1.72 4.41
C SER A 173 -15.94 -1.28 3.85
N SER A 174 -15.31 -2.11 3.01
CA SER A 174 -14.06 -1.76 2.34
C SER A 174 -14.26 -0.60 1.36
N LEU A 175 -15.38 -0.60 0.64
CA LEU A 175 -15.71 0.48 -0.27
C LEU A 175 -15.90 1.81 0.46
N ILE A 176 -16.70 1.82 1.54
CA ILE A 176 -16.94 3.04 2.34
C ILE A 176 -15.63 3.56 2.95
N THR A 177 -14.80 2.69 3.52
CA THR A 177 -13.52 3.10 4.11
C THR A 177 -12.54 3.61 3.06
N SER A 178 -12.50 3.00 1.87
CA SER A 178 -11.66 3.45 0.76
C SER A 178 -12.11 4.81 0.20
N LEU A 179 -13.42 5.03 0.08
CA LEU A 179 -13.99 6.33 -0.31
C LEU A 179 -13.72 7.42 0.74
N ALA A 180 -13.84 7.09 2.03
CA ALA A 180 -13.49 8.00 3.11
C ALA A 180 -12.00 8.37 3.08
N ALA A 181 -11.11 7.40 2.84
CA ALA A 181 -9.68 7.64 2.69
C ALA A 181 -9.37 8.61 1.54
N VAL A 182 -10.03 8.43 0.38
CA VAL A 182 -9.91 9.36 -0.76
C VAL A 182 -10.46 10.74 -0.42
N GLY A 183 -11.61 10.82 0.26
CA GLY A 183 -12.18 12.08 0.71
C GLY A 183 -11.22 12.88 1.61
N ILE A 184 -10.53 12.19 2.53
CA ILE A 184 -9.51 12.80 3.39
C ILE A 184 -8.30 13.26 2.56
N LEU A 185 -7.81 12.45 1.62
CA LEU A 185 -6.71 12.84 0.72
C LEU A 185 -7.05 14.09 -0.09
N LEU A 186 -8.27 14.17 -0.62
CA LEU A 186 -8.75 15.35 -1.36
C LEU A 186 -8.83 16.58 -0.45
N ASN A 187 -9.28 16.42 0.80
CA ASN A 187 -9.30 17.51 1.77
C ASN A 187 -7.88 18.04 2.07
N VAL A 188 -6.90 17.16 2.29
CA VAL A 188 -5.50 17.55 2.49
C VAL A 188 -4.94 18.24 1.24
N SER A 189 -5.27 17.73 0.05
CA SER A 189 -4.88 18.36 -1.22
C SER A 189 -5.43 19.79 -1.34
N ALA A 190 -6.70 20.02 -0.98
CA ALA A 190 -7.31 21.34 -1.00
C ALA A 190 -6.60 22.31 -0.04
N GLN A 191 -6.27 21.84 1.18
CA GLN A 191 -5.52 22.66 2.15
C GLN A 191 -4.10 23.00 1.66
N GLY A 192 -3.42 22.06 1.01
CA GLY A 192 -2.08 22.27 0.44
C GLY A 192 -2.03 23.32 -0.67
N MET A 193 -3.11 23.48 -1.44
CA MET A 193 -3.23 24.55 -2.43
C MET A 193 -3.42 25.92 -1.77
N SER A 194 -4.24 26.01 -0.72
CA SER A 194 -4.56 27.28 -0.03
C SER A 194 -3.45 27.76 0.92
N ARG A 195 -2.66 26.84 1.48
CA ARG A 195 -1.58 27.14 2.44
C ARG A 195 -0.31 26.36 2.05
N PRO A 196 0.41 26.79 1.00
CA PRO A 196 1.63 26.09 0.59
C PRO A 196 2.61 26.03 1.77
N ARG A 197 3.19 24.85 2.01
CA ARG A 197 4.18 24.62 3.05
C ARG A 197 5.27 25.68 2.91
N LYS A 198 5.41 26.56 3.91
CA LYS A 198 6.56 27.45 4.01
C LYS A 198 7.77 26.54 4.26
N VAL A 199 8.40 26.06 3.19
CA VAL A 199 9.66 25.31 3.27
C VAL A 199 10.56 26.16 4.14
N ALA A 200 10.80 25.67 5.36
CA ALA A 200 11.52 26.43 6.36
C ALA A 200 12.85 26.82 5.73
N ARG A 201 13.06 28.13 5.58
CA ARG A 201 14.30 28.81 5.22
C ARG A 201 15.41 28.45 6.23
N VAL A 202 15.79 27.19 6.36
CA VAL A 202 16.90 26.73 7.20
C VAL A 202 18.24 27.12 6.55
N GLN A 203 18.26 27.34 5.23
CA GLN A 203 19.45 27.86 4.53
C GLN A 203 19.67 29.38 4.71
N SER A 204 18.62 30.18 4.94
CA SER A 204 18.77 31.64 5.08
C SER A 204 19.42 32.07 6.40
N LYS A 205 19.10 31.40 7.52
CA LYS A 205 19.71 31.73 8.82
C LYS A 205 21.17 31.26 8.95
N ARG A 206 21.58 30.19 8.25
CA ARG A 206 23.00 29.73 8.24
C ARG A 206 23.90 30.65 7.40
N SER A 207 23.40 31.21 6.31
CA SER A 207 24.14 32.20 5.50
C SER A 207 24.28 33.55 6.23
N SER A 208 23.20 34.01 6.89
CA SER A 208 23.21 35.27 7.64
C SER A 208 24.13 35.23 8.87
N ARG A 209 24.23 34.09 9.58
CA ARG A 209 25.20 33.94 10.69
C ARG A 209 26.66 33.91 10.21
N LYS A 210 26.97 33.23 9.10
CA LYS A 210 28.33 33.22 8.54
C LYS A 210 28.80 34.61 8.09
N GLY A 211 27.89 35.42 7.51
CA GLY A 211 28.17 36.82 7.18
C GLY A 211 28.48 37.67 8.41
N LEU A 212 27.73 37.49 9.51
CA LEU A 212 27.92 38.27 10.73
C LEU A 212 29.27 38.00 11.42
N TYR A 213 29.74 36.75 11.42
CA TYR A 213 31.09 36.40 11.92
C TYR A 213 32.21 36.93 11.02
N ALA A 214 32.02 36.91 9.70
CA ALA A 214 33.01 37.43 8.74
C ALA A 214 33.13 38.97 8.78
N VAL A 215 32.05 39.68 9.14
CA VAL A 215 32.08 41.13 9.33
C VAL A 215 32.75 41.47 10.67
N ARG A 216 32.44 40.76 11.76
CA ARG A 216 33.06 41.01 13.07
C ARG A 216 34.59 40.84 13.05
N ASN A 217 35.10 39.87 12.31
CA ASN A 217 36.54 39.61 12.24
C ASN A 217 37.32 40.66 11.43
N ARG A 218 36.64 41.41 10.54
CA ARG A 218 37.26 42.48 9.74
C ARG A 218 37.52 43.76 10.52
N TYR A 219 36.76 44.01 11.58
CA TYR A 219 36.96 45.17 12.45
C TYR A 219 37.91 44.89 13.62
N ALA A 220 38.06 43.62 14.03
CA ALA A 220 39.00 43.22 15.07
C ALA A 220 40.48 43.30 14.65
N GLY A 221 40.77 43.27 13.35
CA GLY A 221 42.14 43.37 12.80
C GLY A 221 42.65 44.79 12.53
N ARG A 222 41.84 45.84 12.80
CA ARG A 222 42.16 47.24 12.49
C ARG A 222 42.50 48.10 13.72
N ALA A 223 42.57 47.48 14.90
CA ALA A 223 42.81 48.14 16.19
C ALA A 223 44.22 47.85 16.75
N ARG A 224 45.22 47.68 15.88
CA ARG A 224 46.65 47.62 16.25
C ARG A 224 47.43 48.57 15.38
#